data_AF-A0A3N1AUX1-F1
#
_entry.id   AF-A0A3N1AUX1-F1
#
_cell.length_a   1.000
_cell.length_b   1.000
_cell.length_c   1.000
_cell.angle_alpha   90.00
_cell.angle_beta   90.00
_cell.angle_gamma   90.00
#
_symmetry.space_group_name_H-M   'P 1'
#
loop_
_entity.id
_entity.type
_entity.pdbx_description
1 polymer ?
#
loop_
_entity_poly.entity_id
_entity_poly.type
_entity_poly.pdbx_seq_one_letter_code
_entity_poly.pdbx_strand_id
1 'polypeptide(L)'
;MRMADRRHQPEPATTQPPDSHGNTDDDALTALIASVTADVTGTADMMDWAEDEIAKAARRHPDQADALYHAFSLIRPRDIGPGMTSEFVYRSHAAELLERIATAADTRPATAAELCLVCSQVSQFTPMHGAAAGLYVRLWQTAFPHHPSSPDMADQQVHYEKLFGSRIDDLEQELRRKCADANRRPTAIDCAGTHHGQRVACRYATAPTEGNHSRNRGPSSRHGTDVPTQPPGTTGPATSSAPAPDAP
;
A
#
# COMPACT_ATOMS: atom_id res chain seq x y z
N MET A 1 6.93 -53.46 79.58
CA MET A 1 7.52 -52.48 80.53
C MET A 1 8.30 -51.46 79.71
N ARG A 2 8.21 -50.15 80.01
CA ARG A 2 8.34 -49.01 79.05
C ARG A 2 7.14 -48.97 78.09
N MET A 3 6.17 -48.04 78.13
CA MET A 3 6.02 -46.66 78.67
C MET A 3 6.82 -45.56 77.94
N ALA A 4 6.08 -44.51 77.53
CA ALA A 4 6.49 -43.29 76.83
C ALA A 4 7.06 -43.50 75.40
N ASP A 5 6.91 -42.57 74.44
CA ASP A 5 6.74 -41.11 74.58
C ASP A 5 5.81 -40.53 73.49
N ARG A 6 4.98 -39.53 73.86
CA ARG A 6 3.98 -38.90 72.97
C ARG A 6 4.40 -37.46 72.71
N ARG A 7 5.23 -37.25 71.66
CA ARG A 7 5.72 -35.90 71.32
C ARG A 7 4.82 -35.19 70.31
N HIS A 8 4.67 -33.89 70.58
CA HIS A 8 3.80 -32.93 69.92
C HIS A 8 4.67 -32.09 68.98
N GLN A 9 4.39 -32.04 67.67
CA GLN A 9 4.96 -31.07 66.71
C GLN A 9 4.24 -31.17 65.34
N PRO A 10 4.30 -30.13 64.48
CA PRO A 10 3.21 -29.16 64.38
C PRO A 10 2.51 -29.16 63.02
N GLU A 11 1.47 -28.32 62.86
CA GLU A 11 0.78 -28.12 61.59
C GLU A 11 1.73 -27.64 60.47
N PRO A 12 1.49 -28.04 59.20
CA PRO A 12 2.29 -27.57 58.08
C PRO A 12 2.03 -26.08 57.83
N ALA A 13 3.09 -25.27 57.90
CA ALA A 13 3.03 -23.87 57.53
C ALA A 13 2.60 -23.72 56.06
N THR A 14 1.50 -23.03 55.81
CA THR A 14 1.07 -22.66 54.45
C THR A 14 2.06 -21.64 53.89
N THR A 15 3.03 -22.12 53.11
CA THR A 15 3.90 -21.25 52.32
C THR A 15 3.10 -20.72 51.14
N GLN A 16 2.62 -19.47 51.22
CA GLN A 16 2.15 -18.77 50.03
C GLN A 16 3.30 -18.68 49.01
N PRO A 17 3.06 -18.97 47.72
CA PRO A 17 4.01 -18.62 46.68
C PRO A 17 4.13 -17.08 46.59
N PRO A 18 5.31 -16.54 46.21
CA PRO A 18 5.46 -15.11 46.03
C PRO A 18 4.57 -14.60 44.89
N ASP A 19 3.95 -13.44 45.09
CA ASP A 19 3.05 -12.78 44.13
C ASP A 19 3.80 -12.42 42.84
N SER A 20 3.73 -13.30 41.84
CA SER A 20 4.32 -13.12 40.51
C SER A 20 3.42 -12.29 39.58
N HIS A 21 2.98 -11.12 40.09
CA HIS A 21 2.03 -10.22 39.43
C HIS A 21 2.66 -8.95 38.84
N GLY A 22 3.97 -8.97 38.53
CA GLY A 22 4.74 -7.74 38.23
C GLY A 22 5.69 -7.78 37.04
N ASN A 23 5.54 -8.69 36.07
CA ASN A 23 6.42 -8.74 34.88
C ASN A 23 5.68 -8.91 33.54
N THR A 24 4.57 -9.67 33.53
CA THR A 24 3.85 -10.03 32.30
C THR A 24 3.27 -8.85 31.53
N ASP A 25 2.77 -7.82 32.24
CA ASP A 25 2.12 -6.67 31.61
C ASP A 25 3.14 -5.70 31.00
N ASP A 26 4.30 -5.50 31.65
CA ASP A 26 5.40 -4.70 31.13
C ASP A 26 6.09 -5.39 29.94
N ASP A 27 6.26 -6.72 29.98
CA ASP A 27 6.75 -7.50 28.85
C ASP A 27 5.78 -7.44 27.65
N ALA A 28 4.46 -7.52 27.89
CA ALA A 28 3.43 -7.41 26.86
C ALA A 28 3.35 -6.00 26.25
N LEU A 29 3.44 -4.94 27.08
CA LEU A 29 3.49 -3.56 26.63
C LEU A 29 4.77 -3.29 25.83
N THR A 30 5.91 -3.81 26.27
CA THR A 30 7.19 -3.69 25.55
C THR A 30 7.13 -4.40 24.20
N ALA A 31 6.57 -5.60 24.12
CA ALA A 31 6.36 -6.32 22.86
C ALA A 31 5.42 -5.57 21.92
N LEU A 32 4.33 -4.97 22.44
CA LEU A 32 3.41 -4.14 21.67
C LEU A 32 4.09 -2.88 21.13
N ILE A 33 4.85 -2.16 21.95
CA ILE A 33 5.62 -0.97 21.53
C ILE A 33 6.65 -1.38 20.48
N ALA A 34 7.35 -2.49 20.64
CA ALA A 34 8.32 -2.98 19.66
C ALA A 34 7.66 -3.32 18.31
N SER A 35 6.49 -4.00 18.32
CA SER A 35 5.71 -4.29 17.11
C SER A 35 5.26 -3.00 16.42
N VAL A 36 4.57 -2.11 17.15
CA VAL A 36 4.08 -0.83 16.59
C VAL A 36 5.23 0.02 16.06
N THR A 37 6.38 0.04 16.75
CA THR A 37 7.58 0.76 16.27
C THR A 37 8.08 0.14 14.96
N ALA A 38 8.20 -1.19 14.88
CA ALA A 38 8.65 -1.88 13.67
C ALA A 38 7.70 -1.67 12.48
N ASP A 39 6.39 -1.71 12.72
CA ASP A 39 5.34 -1.45 11.72
C ASP A 39 5.42 0.00 11.20
N VAL A 40 5.65 0.97 12.09
CA VAL A 40 5.82 2.39 11.74
C VAL A 40 7.12 2.62 10.96
N THR A 41 8.25 2.05 11.38
CA THR A 41 9.52 2.20 10.66
C THR A 41 9.47 1.54 9.29
N GLY A 42 8.95 0.31 9.19
CA GLY A 42 8.81 -0.37 7.89
C GLY A 42 7.84 0.33 6.95
N THR A 43 6.81 1.01 7.49
CA THR A 43 5.93 1.86 6.68
C THR A 43 6.67 3.10 6.18
N ALA A 44 7.46 3.78 7.02
CA ALA A 44 8.24 4.95 6.63
C ALA A 44 9.28 4.61 5.57
N ASP A 45 10.04 3.53 5.74
CA ASP A 45 11.03 3.05 4.76
C ASP A 45 10.39 2.81 3.38
N MET A 46 9.21 2.18 3.34
CA MET A 46 8.44 2.00 2.10
C MET A 46 7.98 3.31 1.46
N MET A 47 7.71 4.37 2.23
CA MET A 47 7.38 5.69 1.68
C MET A 47 8.59 6.32 0.98
N ASP A 48 9.76 6.28 1.62
CA ASP A 48 11.00 6.79 1.03
C ASP A 48 11.36 6.01 -0.26
N TRP A 49 11.20 4.68 -0.25
CA TRP A 49 11.39 3.85 -1.44
C TRP A 49 10.39 4.18 -2.56
N ALA A 50 9.14 4.53 -2.20
CA ALA A 50 8.10 4.93 -3.15
C ALA A 50 8.48 6.23 -3.88
N GLU A 51 8.89 7.25 -3.13
CA GLU A 51 9.30 8.55 -3.67
C GLU A 51 10.56 8.42 -4.54
N ASP A 52 11.52 7.61 -4.11
CA ASP A 52 12.69 7.23 -4.91
C ASP A 52 12.32 6.63 -6.27
N GLU A 53 11.43 5.62 -6.30
CA GLU A 53 11.04 4.95 -7.54
C GLU A 53 10.20 5.87 -8.43
N ILE A 54 9.30 6.68 -7.86
CA ILE A 54 8.57 7.74 -8.59
C ILE A 54 9.56 8.71 -9.24
N ALA A 55 10.58 9.17 -8.50
CA ALA A 55 11.58 10.09 -9.02
C ALA A 55 12.47 9.43 -10.10
N LYS A 56 12.82 8.14 -9.94
CA LYS A 56 13.53 7.36 -10.97
C LYS A 56 12.67 7.20 -12.23
N ALA A 57 11.39 6.90 -12.09
CA ALA A 57 10.47 6.75 -13.21
C ALA A 57 10.24 8.08 -13.94
N ALA A 58 10.03 9.18 -13.21
CA ALA A 58 9.85 10.51 -13.80
C ALA A 58 11.09 11.00 -14.56
N ARG A 59 12.30 10.63 -14.12
CA ARG A 59 13.54 10.88 -14.88
C ARG A 59 13.65 10.04 -16.17
N ARG A 60 13.07 8.84 -16.21
CA ARG A 60 13.03 7.97 -17.40
C ARG A 60 11.93 8.39 -18.39
N HIS A 61 10.80 8.89 -17.86
CA HIS A 61 9.58 9.21 -18.59
C HIS A 61 9.12 10.65 -18.29
N PRO A 62 9.87 11.69 -18.72
CA PRO A 62 9.58 13.08 -18.37
C PRO A 62 8.19 13.55 -18.83
N ASP A 63 7.72 13.10 -20.00
CA ASP A 63 6.38 13.43 -20.54
C ASP A 63 5.22 12.83 -19.70
N GLN A 64 5.53 11.94 -18.76
CA GLN A 64 4.57 11.30 -17.85
C GLN A 64 4.82 11.67 -16.38
N ALA A 65 5.72 12.61 -16.09
CA ALA A 65 6.09 13.01 -14.74
C ALA A 65 4.87 13.38 -13.87
N ASP A 66 3.84 13.99 -14.45
CA ASP A 66 2.58 14.31 -13.75
C ASP A 66 1.84 13.05 -13.27
N ALA A 67 1.69 12.03 -14.12
CA ALA A 67 1.00 10.80 -13.72
C ALA A 67 1.82 9.99 -12.72
N LEU A 68 3.15 10.03 -12.86
CA LEU A 68 4.07 9.36 -11.95
C LEU A 68 4.10 10.03 -10.58
N TYR A 69 4.02 11.36 -10.51
CA TYR A 69 3.85 12.09 -9.24
C TYR A 69 2.56 11.66 -8.50
N HIS A 70 1.46 11.47 -9.23
CA HIS A 70 0.19 11.01 -8.68
C HIS A 70 0.07 9.48 -8.53
N ALA A 71 1.14 8.70 -8.79
CA ALA A 71 1.11 7.24 -8.77
C ALA A 71 1.17 6.60 -7.38
N PHE A 72 1.49 7.37 -6.33
CA PHE A 72 1.80 6.86 -4.98
C PHE A 72 0.74 5.89 -4.43
N SER A 73 -0.55 6.19 -4.61
CA SER A 73 -1.64 5.31 -4.15
C SER A 73 -1.76 4.00 -4.95
N LEU A 74 -1.30 3.98 -6.19
CA LEU A 74 -1.38 2.82 -7.10
C LEU A 74 -0.23 1.83 -6.87
N ILE A 75 0.95 2.33 -6.48
CA ILE A 75 2.13 1.52 -6.15
C ILE A 75 2.12 1.00 -4.71
N ARG A 76 1.06 1.29 -3.95
CA ARG A 76 0.89 0.75 -2.60
C ARG A 76 0.78 -0.78 -2.67
N PRO A 77 1.61 -1.52 -1.91
CA PRO A 77 1.53 -2.96 -1.87
C PRO A 77 0.21 -3.43 -1.26
N ARG A 78 -0.24 -4.60 -1.74
CA ARG A 78 -1.30 -5.37 -1.10
C ARG A 78 -0.70 -6.32 -0.06
N ASP A 79 -1.56 -6.78 0.84
CA ASP A 79 -1.25 -7.88 1.75
C ASP A 79 -1.15 -9.21 0.98
N ILE A 80 0.03 -9.47 0.43
CA ILE A 80 0.40 -10.70 -0.32
C ILE A 80 1.54 -11.40 0.43
N GLY A 81 1.41 -11.43 1.76
CA GLY A 81 2.36 -12.06 2.65
C GLY A 81 3.62 -11.22 2.97
N PRO A 82 4.46 -11.71 3.90
CA PRO A 82 5.42 -10.89 4.63
C PRO A 82 6.61 -10.40 3.81
N GLY A 83 6.89 -10.97 2.63
CA GLY A 83 8.06 -10.60 1.83
C GLY A 83 7.98 -9.20 1.19
N MET A 84 6.79 -8.58 1.16
CA MET A 84 6.57 -7.30 0.48
C MET A 84 7.22 -6.10 1.19
N THR A 85 7.54 -6.21 2.48
CA THR A 85 8.29 -5.19 3.24
C THR A 85 9.80 -5.23 2.97
N SER A 86 10.30 -6.18 2.20
CA SER A 86 11.71 -6.22 1.77
C SER A 86 11.97 -5.21 0.66
N GLU A 87 12.95 -4.32 0.83
CA GLU A 87 13.24 -3.20 -0.09
C GLU A 87 13.26 -3.62 -1.57
N PHE A 88 14.01 -4.67 -1.92
CA PHE A 88 14.14 -5.09 -3.32
C PHE A 88 12.84 -5.66 -3.91
N VAL A 89 11.99 -6.27 -3.08
CA VAL A 89 10.66 -6.78 -3.47
C VAL A 89 9.72 -5.60 -3.71
N TYR A 90 9.69 -4.66 -2.77
CA TYR A 90 8.92 -3.42 -2.88
C TYR A 90 9.33 -2.60 -4.12
N ARG A 91 10.63 -2.33 -4.30
CA ARG A 91 11.12 -1.53 -5.43
C ARG A 91 10.84 -2.19 -6.78
N SER A 92 10.97 -3.52 -6.87
CA SER A 92 10.56 -4.26 -8.08
C SER A 92 9.06 -4.11 -8.37
N HIS A 93 8.21 -4.27 -7.35
CA HIS A 93 6.77 -4.06 -7.45
C HIS A 93 6.40 -2.64 -7.91
N ALA A 94 6.98 -1.62 -7.27
CA ALA A 94 6.75 -0.22 -7.62
C ALA A 94 7.25 0.11 -9.03
N ALA A 95 8.45 -0.35 -9.41
CA ALA A 95 9.03 -0.10 -10.73
C ALA A 95 8.18 -0.69 -11.87
N GLU A 96 7.66 -1.92 -11.73
CA GLU A 96 6.78 -2.53 -12.73
C GLU A 96 5.46 -1.75 -12.88
N LEU A 97 4.87 -1.26 -11.78
CA LEU A 97 3.64 -0.46 -11.82
C LEU A 97 3.87 0.95 -12.40
N LEU A 98 4.97 1.61 -12.05
CA LEU A 98 5.33 2.92 -12.62
C LEU A 98 5.60 2.83 -14.12
N GLU A 99 6.22 1.74 -14.59
CA GLU A 99 6.41 1.51 -16.03
C GLU A 99 5.07 1.33 -16.76
N ARG A 100 4.13 0.59 -16.16
CA ARG A 100 2.77 0.47 -16.71
C ARG A 100 2.04 1.82 -16.74
N ILE A 101 2.19 2.66 -15.71
CA ILE A 101 1.61 4.01 -15.67
C ILE A 101 2.20 4.89 -16.77
N ALA A 102 3.53 4.89 -16.94
CA ALA A 102 4.21 5.66 -17.99
C ALA A 102 3.80 5.22 -19.41
N THR A 103 3.55 3.91 -19.61
CA THR A 103 3.13 3.33 -20.89
C THR A 103 1.61 3.27 -21.07
N ALA A 104 0.82 3.83 -20.15
CA ALA A 104 -0.65 3.76 -20.12
C ALA A 104 -1.24 2.33 -20.16
N ALA A 105 -0.50 1.35 -19.66
CA ALA A 105 -0.93 -0.04 -19.53
C ALA A 105 -1.77 -0.28 -18.27
N ASP A 106 -2.48 -1.42 -18.23
CA ASP A 106 -3.35 -1.77 -17.11
C ASP A 106 -2.56 -2.08 -15.83
N THR A 107 -2.76 -1.28 -14.79
CA THR A 107 -2.10 -1.44 -13.49
C THR A 107 -2.70 -2.57 -12.65
N ARG A 108 -3.94 -3.02 -12.93
CA ARG A 108 -4.66 -4.00 -12.10
C ARG A 108 -4.03 -5.39 -11.97
N PRO A 109 -3.47 -6.02 -13.04
CA PRO A 109 -2.88 -7.36 -12.91
C PRO A 109 -1.74 -7.36 -11.89
N ALA A 110 -1.54 -8.47 -11.18
CA ALA A 110 -0.42 -8.59 -10.25
C ALA A 110 0.94 -8.32 -10.93
N THR A 111 1.90 -7.77 -10.19
CA THR A 111 3.30 -7.66 -10.64
C THR A 111 4.02 -9.00 -10.56
N ALA A 112 5.14 -9.16 -11.24
CA ALA A 112 5.99 -10.34 -11.13
C ALA A 112 6.45 -10.54 -9.67
N ALA A 113 6.80 -9.45 -8.97
CA ALA A 113 7.14 -9.49 -7.54
C ALA A 113 5.97 -9.98 -6.66
N GLU A 114 4.74 -9.52 -6.89
CA GLU A 114 3.55 -10.04 -6.17
C GLU A 114 3.36 -11.54 -6.44
N LEU A 115 3.54 -12.00 -7.68
CA LEU A 115 3.39 -13.42 -8.03
C LEU A 115 4.52 -14.30 -7.49
N CYS A 116 5.75 -13.78 -7.38
CA CYS A 116 6.84 -14.44 -6.66
C CYS A 116 6.47 -14.73 -5.20
N LEU A 117 5.84 -13.78 -4.51
CA LEU A 117 5.38 -13.97 -3.13
C LEU A 117 4.26 -15.00 -3.03
N VAL A 118 3.29 -14.98 -3.96
CA VAL A 118 2.22 -16.01 -4.03
C VAL A 118 2.83 -17.41 -4.23
N CYS A 119 3.75 -17.57 -5.19
CA CYS A 119 4.41 -18.85 -5.44
C CYS A 119 5.26 -19.30 -4.23
N SER A 120 5.99 -18.38 -3.60
CA SER A 120 6.75 -18.64 -2.36
C SER A 120 5.84 -19.13 -1.24
N GLN A 121 4.70 -18.47 -1.00
CA GLN A 121 3.72 -18.89 0.00
C GLN A 121 3.14 -20.28 -0.32
N VAL A 122 2.74 -20.55 -1.56
CA VAL A 122 2.23 -21.86 -1.99
C VAL A 122 3.28 -22.97 -1.79
N SER A 123 4.55 -22.68 -2.07
CA SER A 123 5.65 -23.64 -1.94
C SER A 123 5.87 -24.17 -0.51
N GLN A 124 5.43 -23.42 0.50
CA GLN A 124 5.51 -23.83 1.91
C GLN A 124 4.49 -24.94 2.25
N PHE A 125 3.41 -25.06 1.49
CA PHE A 125 2.34 -26.05 1.72
C PHE A 125 2.40 -27.23 0.76
N THR A 126 2.95 -27.03 -0.44
CA THR A 126 3.09 -28.09 -1.45
C THR A 126 4.32 -27.86 -2.32
N PRO A 127 5.11 -28.92 -2.64
CA PRO A 127 6.18 -28.80 -3.63
C PRO A 127 5.63 -28.28 -4.97
N MET A 128 6.37 -27.38 -5.62
CA MET A 128 6.07 -26.94 -6.98
C MET A 128 6.83 -27.80 -7.97
N HIS A 129 6.18 -28.16 -9.09
CA HIS A 129 6.75 -29.05 -10.11
C HIS A 129 6.34 -28.60 -11.52
N GLY A 130 7.15 -28.98 -12.52
CA GLY A 130 6.87 -28.74 -13.93
C GLY A 130 6.59 -27.26 -14.23
N ALA A 131 5.45 -26.97 -14.88
CA ALA A 131 5.05 -25.60 -15.23
C ALA A 131 4.95 -24.65 -14.03
N ALA A 132 4.57 -25.11 -12.83
CA ALA A 132 4.51 -24.25 -11.64
C ALA A 132 5.90 -23.85 -11.11
N ALA A 133 6.86 -24.78 -11.16
CA ALA A 133 8.26 -24.48 -10.85
C ALA A 133 8.89 -23.56 -11.91
N GLY A 134 8.62 -23.83 -13.20
CA GLY A 134 9.03 -22.97 -14.31
C GLY A 134 8.51 -21.53 -14.18
N LEU A 135 7.22 -21.38 -13.84
CA LEU A 135 6.61 -20.07 -13.57
C LEU A 135 7.33 -19.31 -12.46
N TYR A 136 7.60 -19.95 -11.32
CA TYR A 136 8.32 -19.31 -10.21
C TYR A 136 9.71 -18.81 -10.65
N VAL A 137 10.46 -19.63 -11.40
CA VAL A 137 11.81 -19.24 -11.86
C VAL A 137 11.74 -18.09 -12.88
N ARG A 138 10.79 -18.11 -13.81
CA ARG A 138 10.57 -17.01 -14.77
C ARG A 138 10.20 -15.71 -14.05
N LEU A 139 9.26 -15.77 -13.10
CA LEU A 139 8.83 -14.60 -12.32
C LEU A 139 9.99 -14.05 -11.49
N TRP A 140 10.81 -14.90 -10.88
CA TRP A 140 11.98 -14.50 -10.10
C TRP A 140 12.96 -13.66 -10.94
N GLN A 141 13.32 -14.14 -12.13
CA GLN A 141 14.23 -13.40 -13.01
C GLN A 141 13.59 -12.12 -13.58
N THR A 142 12.29 -12.14 -13.84
CA THR A 142 11.54 -10.97 -14.34
C THR A 142 11.47 -9.87 -13.27
N ALA A 143 11.20 -10.24 -12.02
CA ALA A 143 11.11 -9.30 -10.91
C ALA A 143 12.49 -8.84 -10.41
N PHE A 144 13.48 -9.74 -10.41
CA PHE A 144 14.77 -9.53 -9.75
C PHE A 144 15.98 -9.81 -10.66
N PRO A 145 16.08 -9.19 -11.86
CA PRO A 145 17.12 -9.51 -12.85
C PRO A 145 18.56 -9.19 -12.40
N HIS A 146 18.72 -8.43 -11.31
CA HIS A 146 20.02 -8.09 -10.72
C HIS A 146 20.31 -8.87 -9.42
N HIS A 147 19.40 -9.73 -8.96
CA HIS A 147 19.62 -10.57 -7.79
C HIS A 147 20.24 -11.92 -8.22
N PRO A 148 21.18 -12.46 -7.43
CA PRO A 148 21.81 -13.73 -7.75
C PRO A 148 20.77 -14.86 -7.77
N SER A 149 20.68 -15.53 -8.92
CA SER A 149 20.09 -16.86 -9.04
C SER A 149 21.22 -17.88 -8.96
N SER A 150 20.99 -19.08 -8.43
CA SER A 150 22.00 -20.15 -8.52
C SER A 150 22.20 -20.57 -9.98
N PRO A 151 23.39 -21.06 -10.38
CA PRO A 151 23.60 -21.61 -11.72
C PRO A 151 22.56 -22.67 -12.09
N ASP A 152 22.28 -23.59 -11.15
CA ASP A 152 21.25 -24.62 -11.26
C ASP A 152 19.86 -24.05 -11.58
N MET A 153 19.50 -22.89 -11.02
CA MET A 153 18.20 -22.24 -11.25
C MET A 153 18.11 -21.65 -12.67
N ALA A 154 19.22 -21.13 -13.21
CA ALA A 154 19.29 -20.65 -14.59
C ALA A 154 19.21 -21.82 -15.59
N ASP A 155 19.95 -22.90 -15.36
CA ASP A 155 19.89 -24.10 -16.22
C ASP A 155 18.51 -24.78 -16.17
N GLN A 156 17.90 -24.86 -14.98
CA GLN A 156 16.54 -25.36 -14.80
C GLN A 156 15.50 -24.51 -15.53
N GLN A 157 15.66 -23.17 -15.58
CA GLN A 157 14.75 -22.32 -16.34
C GLN A 157 14.71 -22.72 -17.82
N VAL A 158 15.86 -22.82 -18.47
CA VAL A 158 15.96 -23.18 -19.89
C VAL A 158 15.29 -24.54 -20.16
N HIS A 159 15.41 -25.47 -19.22
CA HIS A 159 14.73 -26.75 -19.27
C HIS A 159 13.20 -26.63 -19.10
N TYR A 160 12.72 -25.88 -18.10
CA TYR A 160 11.29 -25.69 -17.86
C TYR A 160 10.60 -24.94 -19.00
N GLU A 161 11.20 -23.88 -19.54
CA GLU A 161 10.66 -23.13 -20.68
C GLU A 161 10.53 -24.03 -21.92
N LYS A 162 11.54 -24.87 -22.20
CA LYS A 162 11.52 -25.80 -23.34
C LYS A 162 10.45 -26.89 -23.21
N LEU A 163 10.15 -27.37 -21.99
CA LEU A 163 9.17 -28.44 -21.76
C LEU A 163 7.75 -27.93 -21.51
N PHE A 164 7.60 -26.75 -20.93
CA PHE A 164 6.33 -26.28 -20.37
C PHE A 164 5.97 -24.84 -20.75
N GLY A 165 6.75 -24.13 -21.58
CA GLY A 165 6.57 -22.70 -21.89
C GLY A 165 5.13 -22.23 -22.06
N SER A 166 4.34 -22.87 -22.94
CA SER A 166 2.93 -22.51 -23.13
C SER A 166 2.06 -22.69 -21.88
N ARG A 167 2.32 -23.74 -21.08
CA ARG A 167 1.63 -23.95 -19.79
C ARG A 167 2.12 -22.98 -18.71
N ILE A 168 3.35 -22.47 -18.82
CA ILE A 168 3.85 -21.39 -17.96
C ILE A 168 3.11 -20.08 -18.32
N ASP A 169 2.94 -19.79 -19.61
CA ASP A 169 2.19 -18.63 -20.11
C ASP A 169 0.72 -18.67 -19.64
N ASP A 170 0.05 -19.83 -19.79
CA ASP A 170 -1.33 -20.06 -19.33
C ASP A 170 -1.46 -19.83 -17.81
N LEU A 171 -0.55 -20.39 -17.02
CA LEU A 171 -0.53 -20.23 -15.56
C LEU A 171 -0.23 -18.79 -15.15
N GLU A 172 0.70 -18.10 -15.82
CA GLU A 172 1.02 -16.69 -15.56
C GLU A 172 -0.21 -15.81 -15.82
N GLN A 173 -0.87 -15.99 -16.97
CA GLN A 173 -2.09 -15.24 -17.29
C GLN A 173 -3.21 -15.53 -16.29
N GLU A 174 -3.42 -16.79 -15.92
CA GLU A 174 -4.42 -17.16 -14.92
C GLU A 174 -4.11 -16.53 -13.55
N LEU A 175 -2.85 -16.56 -13.10
CA LEU A 175 -2.44 -16.06 -11.80
C LEU A 175 -2.47 -14.52 -11.76
N ARG A 176 -2.00 -13.83 -12.80
CA ARG A 176 -2.14 -12.35 -12.94
C ARG A 176 -3.60 -11.90 -12.92
N ARG A 177 -4.52 -12.70 -13.49
CA ARG A 177 -5.97 -12.47 -13.47
C ARG A 177 -6.59 -12.74 -12.09
N LYS A 178 -6.30 -13.88 -11.46
CA LYS A 178 -6.81 -14.25 -10.13
C LYS A 178 -6.32 -13.30 -9.04
N CYS A 179 -5.07 -12.87 -9.15
CA CYS A 179 -4.44 -11.91 -8.26
C CYS A 179 -4.57 -10.46 -8.75
N ALA A 180 -5.50 -10.12 -9.64
CA ALA A 180 -5.71 -8.73 -10.05
C ALA A 180 -6.29 -7.88 -8.90
N ASP A 181 -5.91 -6.61 -8.82
CA ASP A 181 -6.53 -5.62 -7.92
C ASP A 181 -7.49 -4.73 -8.71
N ALA A 182 -8.78 -4.75 -8.38
CA ALA A 182 -9.77 -3.88 -9.01
C ALA A 182 -9.59 -2.39 -8.66
N ASN A 183 -9.02 -2.11 -7.47
CA ASN A 183 -8.83 -0.76 -6.93
C ASN A 183 -7.55 -0.10 -7.43
N ARG A 184 -6.59 -0.88 -7.96
CA ARG A 184 -5.35 -0.36 -8.57
C ARG A 184 -5.62 0.19 -9.96
N ARG A 185 -6.38 1.28 -10.01
CA ARG A 185 -6.71 2.11 -11.17
C ARG A 185 -6.56 3.58 -10.77
N PRO A 186 -6.08 4.47 -11.67
CA PRO A 186 -6.15 5.91 -11.41
C PRO A 186 -7.59 6.32 -11.07
N THR A 187 -7.79 6.88 -9.88
CA THR A 187 -9.03 7.56 -9.49
C THR A 187 -9.07 8.95 -10.10
N ALA A 188 -10.12 9.74 -9.81
CA ALA A 188 -10.07 11.17 -10.08
C ALA A 188 -8.84 11.77 -9.36
N ILE A 189 -7.96 12.42 -10.11
CA ILE A 189 -6.77 13.10 -9.59
C ILE A 189 -7.18 14.55 -9.31
N ASP A 190 -7.18 14.91 -8.03
CA ASP A 190 -7.27 16.29 -7.58
C ASP A 190 -5.86 16.87 -7.44
N CYS A 191 -5.57 17.96 -8.14
CA CYS A 191 -4.26 18.60 -8.13
C CYS A 191 -4.39 20.12 -8.18
N ALA A 192 -3.72 20.80 -7.24
CA ALA A 192 -3.65 22.26 -7.18
C ALA A 192 -2.52 22.86 -8.04
N GLY A 193 -1.99 22.12 -9.03
CA GLY A 193 -0.85 22.54 -9.86
C GLY A 193 0.45 22.78 -9.08
N THR A 194 0.62 22.09 -7.94
CA THR A 194 1.76 22.25 -7.04
C THR A 194 2.27 20.87 -6.62
N HIS A 195 3.50 20.53 -7.00
CA HIS A 195 4.17 19.26 -6.65
C HIS A 195 5.32 19.57 -5.67
N HIS A 196 5.38 18.86 -4.53
CA HIS A 196 6.35 19.13 -3.44
C HIS A 196 6.50 20.63 -3.05
N GLY A 197 5.39 21.38 -3.05
CA GLY A 197 5.38 22.82 -2.76
C GLY A 197 5.84 23.75 -3.90
N GLN A 198 6.29 23.20 -5.03
CA GLN A 198 6.66 23.97 -6.22
C GLN A 198 5.50 24.00 -7.24
N ARG A 199 5.22 25.16 -7.82
CA ARG A 199 4.23 25.27 -8.91
C ARG A 199 4.77 24.59 -10.17
N VAL A 200 3.93 23.76 -10.79
CA VAL A 200 4.25 23.01 -12.01
C VAL A 200 3.09 23.07 -13.00
N ALA A 201 3.37 22.89 -14.28
CA ALA A 201 2.36 22.80 -15.33
C ALA A 201 1.74 21.39 -15.39
N CYS A 202 1.12 20.93 -14.29
CA CYS A 202 0.55 19.60 -14.20
C CYS A 202 -0.74 19.47 -15.03
N ARG A 203 -0.84 18.45 -15.88
CA ARG A 203 -2.02 18.18 -16.73
C ARG A 203 -3.30 17.84 -15.97
N TYR A 204 -3.18 17.48 -14.69
CA TYR A 204 -4.31 17.23 -13.78
C TYR A 204 -4.67 18.44 -12.93
N ALA A 205 -3.97 19.57 -13.07
CA ALA A 205 -4.24 20.76 -12.29
C ALA A 205 -5.62 21.34 -12.66
N THR A 206 -6.57 21.28 -11.73
CA THR A 206 -7.81 22.04 -11.88
C THR A 206 -7.48 23.52 -11.77
N ALA A 207 -7.98 24.35 -12.70
CA ALA A 207 -7.89 25.80 -12.56
C ALA A 207 -8.47 26.20 -11.20
N PRO A 208 -7.79 27.05 -10.41
CA PRO A 208 -8.29 27.43 -9.10
C PRO A 208 -9.64 28.12 -9.27
N THR A 209 -10.70 27.49 -8.75
CA THR A 209 -12.03 28.09 -8.70
C THR A 209 -11.90 29.47 -8.06
N GLU A 210 -12.25 30.54 -8.78
CA GLU A 210 -12.19 31.92 -8.28
C GLU A 210 -13.24 32.11 -7.17
N GLY A 211 -12.90 31.62 -5.98
CA GLY A 211 -13.81 31.29 -4.90
C GLY A 211 -13.32 31.85 -3.58
N ASN A 212 -13.58 33.14 -3.39
CA ASN A 212 -13.53 33.82 -2.09
C ASN A 212 -12.14 33.96 -1.45
N HIS A 213 -11.35 34.91 -1.98
CA HIS A 213 -10.39 35.66 -1.14
C HIS A 213 -11.14 36.47 -0.07
N SER A 214 -11.68 35.79 0.94
CA SER A 214 -12.17 36.41 2.16
C SER A 214 -10.98 37.06 2.85
N ARG A 215 -10.93 38.40 2.75
CA ARG A 215 -9.84 39.23 3.28
C ARG A 215 -9.84 39.12 4.79
N ASN A 216 -8.99 38.26 5.35
CA ASN A 216 -8.81 38.16 6.80
C ASN A 216 -7.97 39.36 7.31
N ARG A 217 -8.53 40.57 7.22
CA ARG A 217 -8.03 41.75 7.94
C ARG A 217 -8.60 41.72 9.34
N GLY A 218 -7.74 41.40 10.31
CA GLY A 218 -8.04 41.58 11.74
C GLY A 218 -8.46 43.03 12.06
N PRO A 219 -9.25 43.24 13.12
CA PRO A 219 -10.12 44.39 13.24
C PRO A 219 -9.39 45.65 13.72
N SER A 220 -9.66 46.79 13.07
CA SER A 220 -9.41 48.11 13.66
C SER A 220 -10.75 48.68 14.14
N SER A 221 -10.85 48.93 15.44
CA SER A 221 -12.07 49.42 16.09
C SER A 221 -12.44 50.83 15.63
N ARG A 222 -13.73 51.07 15.37
CA ARG A 222 -14.44 52.31 15.71
C ARG A 222 -15.97 52.16 15.64
N HIS A 223 -16.65 52.86 16.55
CA HIS A 223 -18.10 52.93 16.63
C HIS A 223 -18.75 53.59 15.41
N GLY A 224 -19.98 53.18 15.12
CA GLY A 224 -20.89 53.81 14.18
C GLY A 224 -22.25 53.11 14.23
N THR A 225 -23.12 53.57 15.12
CA THR A 225 -24.54 53.18 15.14
C THR A 225 -25.26 53.78 13.93
N ASP A 226 -26.06 53.00 13.20
CA ASP A 226 -27.29 53.53 12.61
C ASP A 226 -28.31 52.44 12.21
N VAL A 227 -29.56 52.89 12.03
CA VAL A 227 -30.82 52.13 12.05
C VAL A 227 -31.19 51.53 10.68
N PRO A 228 -31.85 50.36 10.59
CA PRO A 228 -32.19 49.71 9.31
C PRO A 228 -33.48 50.25 8.67
N THR A 229 -33.48 50.33 7.33
CA THR A 229 -34.63 50.74 6.51
C THR A 229 -34.90 49.73 5.37
N GLN A 230 -35.99 48.96 5.48
CA GLN A 230 -36.69 48.27 4.37
C GLN A 230 -37.52 49.30 3.56
N PRO A 231 -38.08 49.03 2.35
CA PRO A 231 -38.62 47.76 1.81
C PRO A 231 -38.36 47.61 0.27
N PRO A 232 -39.30 47.10 -0.59
CA PRO A 232 -40.07 45.84 -0.64
C PRO A 232 -39.46 44.87 -1.70
N GLY A 233 -39.85 43.61 -1.95
CA GLY A 233 -41.16 42.93 -1.91
C GLY A 233 -41.64 42.62 -3.35
N THR A 234 -42.05 41.36 -3.62
CA THR A 234 -42.38 40.73 -4.95
C THR A 234 -41.15 40.31 -5.79
N THR A 235 -41.11 39.23 -6.59
CA THR A 235 -42.02 38.05 -6.81
C THR A 235 -41.23 36.82 -7.34
N GLY A 236 -41.86 35.62 -7.39
CA GLY A 236 -41.34 34.42 -8.09
C GLY A 236 -42.13 34.09 -9.38
N PRO A 237 -42.26 32.80 -9.77
CA PRO A 237 -41.21 31.91 -10.29
C PRO A 237 -41.48 31.44 -11.74
N ALA A 238 -40.52 30.78 -12.38
CA ALA A 238 -40.76 30.10 -13.67
C ALA A 238 -40.03 28.75 -13.76
N THR A 239 -40.81 27.69 -14.02
CA THR A 239 -40.38 26.31 -14.27
C THR A 239 -40.43 25.98 -15.77
N SER A 240 -39.44 25.23 -16.27
CA SER A 240 -39.55 24.35 -17.46
C SER A 240 -38.25 23.53 -17.52
N SER A 241 -38.23 22.22 -17.23
CA SER A 241 -38.76 21.09 -18.02
C SER A 241 -38.00 20.87 -19.33
N ALA A 242 -37.38 19.68 -19.43
CA ALA A 242 -36.70 19.14 -20.61
C ALA A 242 -37.70 18.68 -21.69
N PRO A 243 -37.24 18.22 -22.88
CA PRO A 243 -36.91 16.78 -23.01
C PRO A 243 -35.73 16.44 -23.97
N ALA A 244 -35.20 15.22 -23.82
CA ALA A 244 -34.65 14.39 -24.90
C ALA A 244 -35.74 13.37 -25.30
N PRO A 245 -35.79 12.82 -26.54
CA PRO A 245 -34.82 11.85 -27.08
C PRO A 245 -34.49 12.18 -28.57
N ASP A 246 -33.85 11.38 -29.45
CA ASP A 246 -33.78 9.92 -29.67
C ASP A 246 -32.41 9.48 -30.24
N ALA A 247 -32.15 8.18 -30.15
CA ALA A 247 -31.06 7.48 -30.85
C ALA A 247 -31.64 6.48 -31.88
N PRO A 248 -30.97 6.25 -33.02
CA PRO A 248 -31.07 5.02 -33.80
C PRO A 248 -30.13 3.93 -33.29
#